data_AF-A0A1Q9N0I1-F1
#
_entry.id   AF-A0A1Q9N0I1-F1
#
_cell.length_a   1.000
_cell.length_b   1.000
_cell.length_c   1.000
_cell.angle_alpha   90.00
_cell.angle_beta   90.00
_cell.angle_gamma   90.00
#
_symmetry.space_group_name_H-M   'P 1'
#
loop_
_entity.id
_entity.type
_entity.pdbx_description
1 polymer ?
#
loop_
_entity_poly.entity_id
_entity_poly.type
_entity_poly.pdbx_seq_one_letter_code
_entity_poly.pdbx_strand_id
1 'polypeptide(L)'
;MGPWQNLAKRKFTGAKTHVCRKKRKSEAGRPAIETRLGDRKLKMQRVRGGNQKVKLFYDNKVNVVDPKTKKVECVDIVRFVENPASPDFQRRSILTKGAVIETKKGRAKITNRPSQDGMINATLI
;
A
#
# COMPACT_ATOMS: atom_id res chain seq x y z
N MET A 1 -16.16 -1.83 -13.00
CA MET A 1 -15.20 -1.68 -14.12
C MET A 1 -14.17 -0.63 -13.68
N GLY A 2 -12.93 -1.02 -13.32
CA GLY A 2 -11.94 -0.11 -12.70
C GLY A 2 -10.88 0.44 -13.67
N PRO A 3 -10.03 1.39 -13.22
CA PRO A 3 -9.67 2.61 -13.96
C PRO A 3 -8.55 2.47 -15.00
N TRP A 4 -7.82 1.36 -15.01
CA TRP A 4 -6.61 1.22 -15.81
C TRP A 4 -6.80 0.27 -16.99
N GLN A 5 -6.72 0.83 -18.20
CA GLN A 5 -6.79 0.12 -19.47
C GLN A 5 -5.68 0.68 -20.36
N ASN A 6 -4.65 -0.12 -20.63
CA ASN A 6 -3.49 0.25 -21.44
C ASN A 6 -3.80 0.46 -22.94
N LEU A 7 -5.08 0.63 -23.30
CA LEU A 7 -5.49 0.76 -24.69
C LEU A 7 -5.33 2.20 -25.21
N ALA A 8 -5.48 3.21 -24.36
CA ALA A 8 -5.60 4.61 -24.77
C ALA A 8 -4.32 5.45 -24.65
N LYS A 9 -3.18 4.84 -24.31
CA LYS A 9 -1.91 5.57 -24.21
C LYS A 9 -1.39 5.93 -25.61
N ARG A 10 -0.75 7.09 -25.73
CA ARG A 10 -0.02 7.47 -26.95
C ARG A 10 1.24 6.63 -27.09
N LYS A 11 1.76 6.54 -28.32
CA LYS A 11 3.10 5.99 -28.57
C LYS A 11 4.16 6.88 -27.93
N PHE A 12 5.37 6.34 -27.74
CA PHE A 12 6.51 7.14 -27.25
C PHE A 12 6.78 8.37 -28.13
N THR A 13 6.53 8.26 -29.44
CA THR A 13 6.61 9.36 -30.41
C THR A 13 5.45 10.36 -30.36
N GLY A 14 4.46 10.18 -29.47
CA GLY A 14 3.29 11.05 -29.33
C GLY A 14 2.12 10.75 -30.27
N ALA A 15 2.30 9.85 -31.25
CA ALA A 15 1.23 9.43 -32.15
C ALA A 15 0.07 8.74 -31.39
N LYS A 16 -1.17 8.99 -31.84
CA LYS A 16 -2.37 8.39 -31.27
C LYS A 16 -2.42 6.88 -31.58
N THR A 17 -2.65 6.07 -30.56
CA THR A 17 -2.81 4.62 -30.72
C THR A 17 -4.24 4.30 -31.13
N HIS A 18 -4.41 3.55 -32.22
CA HIS A 18 -5.71 3.01 -32.63
C HIS A 18 -5.97 1.70 -31.87
N VAL A 19 -7.15 1.59 -31.26
CA VAL A 19 -7.50 0.46 -30.39
C VAL A 19 -8.24 -0.59 -31.20
N CYS A 20 -7.61 -1.73 -31.46
CA CYS A 20 -8.19 -2.81 -32.27
C CYS A 20 -8.98 -3.87 -31.45
N ARG A 21 -9.32 -3.61 -30.17
CA ARG A 21 -10.03 -4.57 -29.32
C ARG A 21 -10.86 -3.94 -28.21
N LYS A 22 -11.84 -4.68 -27.69
CA LYS A 22 -12.65 -4.31 -26.53
C LYS A 22 -11.90 -4.51 -25.20
N LYS A 23 -12.46 -3.94 -24.13
CA LYS A 23 -11.95 -4.03 -22.74
C LYS A 23 -11.95 -5.48 -22.25
N ARG A 24 -10.87 -5.91 -21.58
CA ARG A 24 -10.72 -7.27 -21.03
C ARG A 24 -10.79 -7.28 -19.51
N LYS A 25 -11.43 -8.31 -18.94
CA LYS A 25 -11.52 -8.51 -17.48
C LYS A 25 -10.14 -8.73 -16.84
N SER A 26 -9.19 -9.30 -17.57
CA SER A 26 -7.81 -9.53 -17.12
C SER A 26 -7.01 -8.26 -16.86
N GLU A 27 -7.40 -7.15 -17.50
CA GLU A 27 -6.73 -5.85 -17.41
C GLU A 27 -7.42 -4.92 -16.41
N ALA A 28 -8.57 -5.33 -15.86
CA ALA A 28 -9.33 -4.50 -14.95
C ALA A 28 -8.57 -4.30 -13.63
N GLY A 29 -8.14 -3.06 -13.39
CA GLY A 29 -7.63 -2.63 -12.09
C GLY A 29 -8.74 -2.41 -11.07
N ARG A 30 -8.34 -2.07 -9.84
CA ARG A 30 -9.22 -1.66 -8.73
C ARG A 30 -8.73 -0.31 -8.20
N PRO A 31 -9.61 0.50 -7.56
CA PRO A 31 -9.16 1.70 -6.86
C PRO A 31 -8.15 1.33 -5.76
N ALA A 32 -7.24 2.26 -5.47
CA ALA A 32 -6.32 2.12 -4.36
C ALA A 32 -7.09 2.11 -3.03
N ILE A 33 -6.65 1.28 -2.10
CA ILE A 33 -7.13 1.32 -0.72
C ILE A 33 -6.07 2.05 0.08
N GLU A 34 -6.48 3.17 0.68
CA GLU A 34 -5.66 3.96 1.58
C GLU A 34 -5.72 3.31 2.97
N THR A 35 -4.60 2.77 3.44
CA THR A 35 -4.50 2.22 4.80
C THR A 35 -4.25 3.37 5.77
N ARG A 36 -5.01 3.45 6.86
CA ARG A 36 -4.89 4.51 7.88
C ARG A 36 -4.73 3.90 9.28
N LEU A 37 -4.46 4.75 10.26
CA LEU A 37 -4.52 4.38 11.68
C LEU A 37 -5.98 4.23 12.12
N GLY A 38 -6.26 3.26 12.97
CA GLY A 38 -7.60 2.95 13.49
C GLY A 38 -7.78 1.47 13.85
N ASP A 39 -8.99 1.13 14.29
CA ASP A 39 -9.34 -0.24 14.65
C ASP A 39 -9.16 -1.20 13.48
N ARG A 40 -8.55 -2.36 13.77
CA ARG A 40 -8.10 -3.28 12.73
C ARG A 40 -9.27 -3.73 11.85
N LYS A 41 -9.27 -3.30 10.59
CA LYS A 41 -10.29 -3.65 9.59
C LYS A 41 -9.64 -4.23 8.35
N LEU A 42 -9.95 -5.49 8.10
CA LEU A 42 -9.41 -6.27 7.00
C LEU A 42 -10.52 -6.90 6.18
N LYS A 43 -10.29 -6.98 4.86
CA LYS A 43 -11.21 -7.61 3.91
C LYS A 43 -10.45 -8.58 3.03
N MET A 44 -10.90 -9.84 3.00
CA MET A 44 -10.40 -10.79 2.01
C MET A 44 -11.05 -10.52 0.66
N GLN A 45 -10.24 -10.49 -0.39
CA GLN A 45 -10.69 -10.21 -1.75
C GLN A 45 -10.12 -11.21 -2.74
N ARG A 46 -11.01 -11.91 -3.44
CA ARG A 46 -10.66 -12.81 -4.54
C ARG A 46 -10.05 -12.01 -5.71
N VAL A 47 -8.91 -12.49 -6.21
CA VAL A 47 -8.23 -11.97 -7.39
C VAL A 47 -8.29 -12.98 -8.53
N ARG A 48 -7.70 -12.63 -9.69
CA ARG A 48 -7.63 -13.52 -10.84
C ARG A 48 -6.84 -14.79 -10.48
N GLY A 49 -7.24 -15.93 -11.05
CA GLY A 49 -6.52 -17.20 -10.89
C GLY A 49 -6.86 -17.95 -9.60
N GLY A 50 -7.96 -17.62 -8.93
CA GLY A 50 -8.40 -18.33 -7.72
C GLY A 50 -7.81 -17.82 -6.41
N ASN A 51 -6.71 -17.07 -6.47
CA ASN A 51 -6.03 -16.52 -5.31
C ASN A 51 -6.87 -15.49 -4.54
N GLN A 52 -6.50 -15.27 -3.28
CA GLN A 52 -7.09 -14.25 -2.43
C GLN A 52 -6.00 -13.30 -1.94
N LYS A 53 -6.34 -12.02 -1.78
CA LYS A 53 -5.47 -11.02 -1.14
C LYS A 53 -6.18 -10.41 0.05
N VAL A 54 -5.41 -10.11 1.10
CA VAL A 54 -5.91 -9.43 2.30
C VAL A 54 -5.76 -7.92 2.10
N LYS A 55 -6.86 -7.19 2.24
CA LYS A 55 -6.92 -5.73 2.11
C LYS A 55 -7.02 -5.10 3.48
N LEU A 56 -5.99 -4.34 3.88
CA LEU A 56 -5.94 -3.62 5.14
C LEU A 56 -6.47 -2.19 4.96
N PHE A 57 -7.54 -1.85 5.67
CA PHE A 57 -8.08 -0.48 5.70
C PHE A 57 -7.54 0.30 6.88
N TYR A 58 -7.52 -0.32 8.05
CA TYR A 58 -7.12 0.28 9.31
C TYR A 58 -6.30 -0.72 10.12
N ASP A 59 -5.24 -0.26 10.77
CA ASP A 59 -4.47 -1.03 11.75
C ASP A 59 -3.65 -0.08 12.61
N ASN A 60 -3.43 -0.47 13.87
CA ASN A 60 -2.64 0.27 14.85
C ASN A 60 -1.34 -0.44 15.23
N LYS A 61 -1.16 -1.69 14.80
CA LYS A 61 0.00 -2.51 15.14
C LYS A 61 0.98 -2.59 13.98
N VAL A 62 2.26 -2.63 14.30
CA VAL A 62 3.35 -2.80 13.34
C VAL A 62 4.37 -3.81 13.85
N ASN A 63 4.86 -4.64 12.93
CA ASN A 63 6.03 -5.48 13.19
C ASN A 63 7.29 -4.66 12.89
N VAL A 64 8.04 -4.32 13.92
CA VAL A 64 9.27 -3.54 13.80
C VAL A 64 10.46 -4.48 13.87
N VAL A 65 11.36 -4.35 12.90
CA VAL A 65 12.64 -5.05 12.86
C VAL A 65 13.75 -4.10 13.29
N ASP A 66 14.51 -4.48 14.31
CA ASP A 66 15.71 -3.77 14.73
C ASP A 66 16.90 -4.28 13.90
N PRO A 67 17.51 -3.46 13.00
CA PRO A 67 18.54 -3.96 12.09
C PRO A 67 19.82 -4.43 12.81
N LYS A 68 20.10 -3.88 14.01
CA LYS A 68 21.27 -4.23 14.82
C LYS A 68 21.11 -5.60 15.51
N THR A 69 19.95 -5.84 16.12
CA THR A 69 19.68 -7.06 16.90
C THR A 69 19.01 -8.15 16.09
N LYS A 70 18.51 -7.82 14.88
CA LYS A 70 17.70 -8.68 14.00
C LYS A 70 16.44 -9.26 14.65
N LYS A 71 16.00 -8.68 15.76
CA LYS A 71 14.78 -9.08 16.46
C LYS A 71 13.57 -8.37 15.85
N VAL A 72 12.44 -9.08 15.86
CA VAL A 72 11.16 -8.58 15.38
C VAL A 72 10.22 -8.46 16.57
N GLU A 73 9.61 -7.29 16.73
CA GLU A 73 8.64 -7.06 17.80
C GLU A 73 7.37 -6.41 17.27
N CYS A 74 6.22 -6.85 17.79
CA CYS A 74 4.92 -6.23 17.56
C CYS A 74 4.78 -5.02 18.48
N VAL A 75 4.69 -3.82 17.92
CA VAL A 75 4.59 -2.56 18.65
C VAL A 75 3.40 -1.75 18.14
N ASP A 76 2.81 -0.95 19.01
CA ASP A 76 1.77 0.01 18.62
C ASP A 76 2.39 1.23 17.94
N ILE A 77 1.67 1.75 16.93
CA ILE A 77 2.02 2.99 16.26
C ILE A 77 1.49 4.16 17.09
N VAL A 78 2.37 5.10 17.42
CA VAL A 78 2.02 6.30 18.21
C VAL A 78 1.51 7.40 17.28
N ARG A 79 2.31 7.76 16.27
CA ARG A 79 1.94 8.80 15.29
C ARG A 79 2.51 8.53 13.90
N PHE A 80 1.86 9.14 12.92
CA PHE A 80 2.37 9.26 11.56
C PHE A 80 3.38 10.42 11.48
N VAL A 81 4.53 10.23 10.82
CA VAL A 81 5.55 11.28 10.67
C VAL A 81 5.53 11.85 9.26
N GLU A 82 5.89 11.04 8.26
CA GLU A 82 6.07 11.51 6.89
C GLU A 82 5.79 10.44 5.85
N ASN A 83 5.37 10.89 4.65
CA ASN A 83 5.24 10.06 3.47
C ASN A 83 6.08 10.64 2.33
N PRO A 84 7.09 9.92 1.80
CA PRO A 84 7.89 10.43 0.68
C PRO A 84 7.10 10.53 -0.64
N ALA A 85 5.95 9.86 -0.76
CA ALA A 85 5.21 9.81 -2.03
C ALA A 85 4.42 11.09 -2.34
N SER A 86 3.85 11.76 -1.33
CA SER A 86 3.07 12.99 -1.51
C SER A 86 2.80 13.70 -0.18
N PRO A 87 2.83 15.05 -0.13
CA PRO A 87 2.38 15.82 1.03
C PRO A 87 0.89 15.65 1.36
N ASP A 88 0.04 15.29 0.39
CA ASP A 88 -1.39 14.99 0.67
C ASP A 88 -1.53 13.73 1.52
N PHE A 89 -0.72 12.71 1.23
CA PHE A 89 -0.74 11.46 2.00
C PHE A 89 -0.26 11.65 3.42
N GLN A 90 0.62 12.63 3.66
CA GLN A 90 1.00 13.03 5.01
C GLN A 90 -0.17 13.66 5.77
N ARG A 91 -0.88 14.61 5.14
CA ARG A 91 -2.06 15.26 5.73
C ARG A 91 -3.17 14.28 6.08
N ARG A 92 -3.38 13.25 5.26
CA ARG A 92 -4.40 12.21 5.45
C ARG A 92 -3.90 11.00 6.24
N SER A 93 -2.64 11.03 6.69
CA SER A 93 -1.97 9.95 7.45
C SER A 93 -2.09 8.57 6.79
N ILE A 94 -1.74 8.49 5.51
CA ILE A 94 -1.85 7.25 4.72
C ILE A 94 -0.56 6.43 4.83
N LEU A 95 -0.72 5.17 5.23
CA LEU A 95 0.34 4.19 5.42
C LEU A 95 0.67 3.49 4.09
N THR A 96 1.71 3.96 3.41
CA THR A 96 2.25 3.34 2.20
C THR A 96 3.61 2.73 2.44
N LYS A 97 4.08 1.91 1.50
CA LYS A 97 5.48 1.47 1.47
C LYS A 97 6.39 2.71 1.49
N GLY A 98 7.36 2.74 2.40
CA GLY A 98 8.31 3.82 2.56
C GLY A 98 7.86 4.97 3.47
N ALA A 99 6.61 4.96 3.97
CA ALA A 99 6.18 5.93 4.96
C ALA A 99 6.93 5.73 6.29
N VAL A 100 7.18 6.83 7.00
CA VAL A 100 7.86 6.83 8.30
C VAL A 100 6.84 7.06 9.39
N ILE A 101 6.89 6.21 10.39
CA ILE A 101 5.98 6.19 11.54
C ILE A 101 6.80 6.27 12.83
N GLU A 102 6.18 6.77 13.89
CA GLU A 102 6.75 6.70 15.22
C GLU A 102 6.11 5.56 16.00
N THR A 103 6.95 4.73 16.58
CA THR A 103 6.59 3.59 17.41
C THR A 103 7.18 3.76 18.80
N LYS A 104 6.74 2.96 19.78
CA LYS A 104 7.30 3.01 21.15
C LYS A 104 8.83 2.80 21.20
N LYS A 105 9.41 2.15 20.20
CA LYS A 105 10.86 1.90 20.07
C LYS A 105 11.63 3.00 19.36
N GLY A 106 10.95 3.91 18.67
CA GLY A 106 11.56 4.94 17.84
C GLY A 106 10.92 5.06 16.46
N ARG A 107 11.60 5.80 15.57
CA ARG A 107 11.16 6.03 14.20
C ARG A 107 11.40 4.78 13.35
N ALA A 108 10.37 4.36 12.61
CA ALA A 108 10.42 3.18 11.78
C ALA A 108 9.93 3.49 10.36
N LYS A 109 10.58 2.88 9.36
CA LYS A 109 10.20 2.98 7.94
C LYS A 109 9.43 1.74 7.51
N ILE A 110 8.24 1.91 6.94
CA ILE A 110 7.43 0.81 6.41
C ILE A 110 8.11 0.19 5.18
N THR A 111 8.28 -1.13 5.17
CA THR A 111 8.99 -1.85 4.10
C THR A 111 8.06 -2.60 3.14
N ASN A 112 6.90 -3.07 3.62
CA ASN A 112 5.97 -3.88 2.86
C ASN A 112 4.87 -3.04 2.17
N ARG A 113 3.90 -3.69 1.50
CA ARG A 113 2.72 -3.02 0.92
C ARG A 113 1.47 -3.36 1.76
N PRO A 114 1.12 -2.55 2.77
CA PRO A 114 0.10 -2.90 3.74
C PRO A 114 -1.25 -3.29 3.12
N SER A 115 -1.66 -2.55 2.09
CA SER A 115 -2.90 -2.77 1.33
C SER A 115 -2.98 -4.12 0.59
N GLN A 116 -1.88 -4.83 0.34
CA GLN A 116 -1.90 -6.12 -0.35
C GLN A 116 -1.58 -7.30 0.56
N ASP A 117 -0.76 -7.06 1.58
CA ASP A 117 -0.21 -8.11 2.44
C ASP A 117 -1.06 -8.30 3.71
N GLY A 118 -1.84 -7.29 4.12
CA GLY A 118 -2.75 -7.38 5.27
C GLY A 118 -2.09 -7.13 6.64
N MET A 119 -0.83 -6.68 6.65
CA MET A 119 -0.01 -6.43 7.84
C MET A 119 0.86 -5.20 7.58
N ILE A 120 1.38 -4.57 8.64
CA ILE A 120 2.36 -3.48 8.53
C ILE A 120 3.69 -3.99 9.07
N ASN A 121 4.72 -3.98 8.21
CA ASN A 121 6.09 -4.31 8.60
C ASN A 121 6.96 -3.08 8.41
N ALA A 122 7.81 -2.81 9.39
CA ALA A 122 8.72 -1.68 9.39
C ALA A 122 10.11 -2.04 9.92
N THR A 123 11.09 -1.21 9.61
CA THR A 123 12.46 -1.31 10.11
C THR A 123 12.81 -0.03 10.82
N LEU A 124 13.46 -0.11 11.99
CA LEU A 124 13.96 1.09 12.67
C LEU A 124 14.96 1.84 11.78
N ILE A 125 14.86 3.18 11.83
CA ILE A 125 15.78 4.11 11.17
C ILE A 125 16.90 4.48 12.15
#